data_AF-A0A6L3AHW6-F1
#
_entry.id   AF-A0A6L3AHW6-F1
#
_cell.length_a   1.000
_cell.length_b   1.000
_cell.length_c   1.000
_cell.angle_alpha   90.00
_cell.angle_beta   90.00
_cell.angle_gamma   90.00
#
_symmetry.space_group_name_H-M   'P 1'
#
loop_
_entity.id
_entity.type
_entity.pdbx_description
1 polymer ?
#
loop_
_entity_poly.entity_id
_entity_poly.type
_entity_poly.pdbx_seq_one_letter_code
_entity_poly.pdbx_strand_id
1 'polypeptide(L)'
;MVCIRKFCRLLKPVYFMKKMKRGLKNCITILALFFLISYMCYGEHRENKASDLFQRTQQASVFYLDNGMEVIFIENHANPMIAAVTIVKTGSRNEDAASNGSAHFLEHLLFNGTKKRTQEQIYSEIDFYGGYNNAHTTTDHTNYMILMPKEYIAQGMDIQADMLFNSTLPVEKFEKERGIVIEEIGKSANQPTYQVQNHSQRTFYTDTPYERPILGTVSTISHLKRDRVLTYYQTWYVPNNMTLMVIGDFTTAEMLELVKEKYGLYPPGPLPDHESIQLKQPSHFRIVRAHGVGKFPDNQQYLTMTYLLPPPASVDFASLGFLTEFLGSKENSILEMLFNQEPYKDMVNTISASLDFNRDFSTLQISAELPLNTDVDRVVELITQSVQNMAKNAIPANEISSALIAQQTQEIYLLEQLHYYAMMKSNYLVAGGYPFLLDYMDKALQVTPLSIRKAAEHYLRDRIPMVTLMSPPLQIPDITKAQSLNQYHRETLVNGLTVAVKENKDSRVTGIHLLAKERGLSEGKDAWGMTEILQRMLLEGGTDRHPGKALYQEFESIGAELKVHDNPYIPFDDYYHTPQFAYISKKD
;
A
#
# COMPACT_ATOMS: atom_id res chain seq x y z
N MET A 1 88.30 -27.44 33.96
CA MET A 1 89.26 -27.06 32.90
C MET A 1 89.14 -28.11 31.79
N VAL A 2 88.65 -27.71 30.59
CA VAL A 2 88.88 -28.23 29.21
C VAL A 2 89.06 -29.77 29.01
N CYS A 3 88.42 -30.56 28.11
CA CYS A 3 87.29 -30.50 27.18
C CYS A 3 87.06 -31.93 26.57
N ILE A 4 85.82 -32.24 26.10
CA ILE A 4 85.39 -33.25 25.06
C ILE A 4 85.01 -34.75 25.41
N ARG A 5 83.75 -35.10 25.02
CA ARG A 5 83.09 -36.38 24.53
C ARG A 5 82.55 -37.53 25.46
N LYS A 6 81.23 -37.78 25.25
CA LYS A 6 80.46 -39.04 24.96
C LYS A 6 80.16 -40.15 26.02
N PHE A 7 78.83 -40.49 26.10
CA PHE A 7 78.15 -41.81 25.92
C PHE A 7 77.33 -42.48 27.08
N CYS A 8 76.05 -42.77 26.75
CA CYS A 8 75.15 -43.91 27.11
C CYS A 8 74.23 -43.98 28.38
N ARG A 9 72.89 -44.03 28.10
CA ARG A 9 71.77 -44.91 28.63
C ARG A 9 71.46 -44.90 30.15
N LEU A 10 70.25 -45.06 30.73
CA LEU A 10 68.85 -45.50 30.45
C LEU A 10 68.09 -45.14 31.77
N LEU A 11 66.90 -44.51 31.86
CA LEU A 11 65.52 -45.08 31.83
C LEU A 11 64.55 -44.01 32.42
N LYS A 12 63.33 -43.90 31.86
CA LYS A 12 62.27 -42.93 32.19
C LYS A 12 61.25 -43.48 33.21
N PRO A 13 60.47 -42.60 33.87
CA PRO A 13 59.03 -42.79 34.00
C PRO A 13 58.26 -41.62 33.37
N VAL A 14 57.74 -41.82 32.16
CA VAL A 14 56.75 -40.95 31.51
C VAL A 14 55.49 -41.78 31.32
N TYR A 15 54.73 -42.01 32.39
CA TYR A 15 53.44 -42.72 32.27
C TYR A 15 52.31 -42.16 33.14
N PHE A 16 52.59 -41.30 34.12
CA PHE A 16 51.55 -40.82 35.04
C PHE A 16 50.88 -39.48 34.65
N MET A 17 51.57 -38.57 33.95
CA MET A 17 51.00 -37.25 33.59
C MET A 17 50.09 -37.22 32.34
N LYS A 18 50.07 -38.28 31.52
CA LYS A 18 49.22 -38.34 30.31
C LYS A 18 47.76 -38.75 30.60
N LYS A 19 47.51 -39.47 31.71
CA LYS A 19 46.16 -39.95 32.06
C LYS A 19 45.30 -38.85 32.68
N MET A 20 45.90 -37.97 33.50
CA MET A 20 45.20 -36.82 34.12
C MET A 20 44.79 -35.73 33.12
N LYS A 21 45.64 -35.41 32.13
CA LYS A 21 45.31 -34.42 31.08
C LYS A 21 44.23 -34.90 30.10
N ARG A 22 44.07 -36.22 29.91
CA ARG A 22 42.97 -36.79 29.10
C ARG A 22 41.64 -36.76 29.85
N GLY A 23 41.63 -37.05 31.15
CA GLY A 23 40.42 -36.94 31.99
C GLY A 23 39.87 -35.52 32.05
N LEU A 24 40.74 -34.51 32.23
CA LEU A 24 40.32 -33.11 32.31
C LEU A 24 39.81 -32.57 30.97
N LYS A 25 40.43 -32.94 29.84
CA LYS A 25 39.92 -32.60 28.51
C LYS A 25 38.56 -33.23 28.26
N ASN A 26 38.37 -34.50 28.60
CA ASN A 26 37.09 -35.17 28.42
C ASN A 26 35.98 -34.56 29.31
N CYS A 27 36.29 -34.15 30.54
CA CYS A 27 35.31 -33.43 31.38
C CYS A 27 34.92 -32.07 30.79
N ILE A 28 35.87 -31.29 30.27
CA ILE A 28 35.57 -30.00 29.62
C ILE A 28 34.75 -30.19 28.35
N THR A 29 35.04 -31.22 27.54
CA THR A 29 34.25 -31.52 26.34
C THR A 29 32.84 -31.99 26.71
N ILE A 30 32.67 -32.80 27.75
CA ILE A 30 31.35 -33.24 28.22
C ILE A 30 30.55 -32.07 28.79
N LEU A 31 31.17 -31.18 29.58
CA LEU A 31 30.52 -29.97 30.08
C LEU A 31 30.15 -29.00 28.95
N ALA A 32 31.00 -28.83 27.95
CA ALA A 32 30.68 -28.02 26.77
C ALA A 32 29.54 -28.63 25.94
N LEU A 33 29.51 -29.96 25.78
CA LEU A 33 28.40 -30.67 25.15
C LEU A 33 27.10 -30.54 25.96
N PHE A 34 27.19 -30.63 27.29
CA PHE A 34 26.04 -30.48 28.18
C PHE A 34 25.49 -29.05 28.16
N PHE A 35 26.37 -28.04 28.11
CA PHE A 35 25.98 -26.64 27.91
C PHE A 35 25.37 -26.40 26.52
N LEU A 36 25.89 -27.03 25.47
CA LEU A 36 25.30 -26.95 24.13
C LEU A 36 23.93 -27.63 24.06
N ILE A 37 23.79 -28.84 24.61
CA ILE A 37 22.53 -29.58 24.66
C ILE A 37 21.51 -28.86 25.53
N SER A 38 21.92 -28.28 26.66
CA SER A 38 21.01 -27.47 27.48
C SER A 38 20.62 -26.15 26.81
N TYR A 39 21.51 -25.49 26.06
CA TYR A 39 21.15 -24.32 25.25
C TYR A 39 20.20 -24.68 24.09
N MET A 40 20.43 -25.81 23.41
CA MET A 40 19.56 -26.31 22.34
C MET A 40 18.19 -26.72 22.89
N CYS A 41 18.14 -27.45 24.01
CA CYS A 41 16.87 -27.77 24.70
C CYS A 41 16.16 -26.51 25.20
N TYR A 42 16.87 -25.48 25.69
CA TYR A 42 16.23 -24.24 26.15
C TYR A 42 15.67 -23.41 24.98
N GLY A 43 16.33 -23.46 23.81
CA GLY A 43 15.88 -22.87 22.55
C GLY A 43 14.62 -23.54 22.01
N GLU A 44 14.65 -24.87 21.83
CA GLU A 44 13.49 -25.66 21.38
C GLU A 44 12.28 -25.52 22.31
N HIS A 45 12.49 -25.41 23.62
CA HIS A 45 11.39 -25.32 24.58
C HIS A 45 10.70 -23.94 24.59
N ARG A 46 11.40 -22.86 24.20
CA ARG A 46 10.81 -21.53 23.97
C ARG A 46 10.11 -21.45 22.62
N GLU A 47 10.73 -21.98 21.56
CA GLU A 47 10.14 -22.06 20.21
C GLU A 47 8.78 -22.78 20.23
N ASN A 48 8.64 -23.84 21.04
CA ASN A 48 7.38 -24.57 21.16
C ASN A 48 6.24 -23.84 21.89
N LYS A 49 6.53 -22.91 22.82
CA LYS A 49 5.46 -22.24 23.60
C LYS A 49 4.75 -21.14 22.83
N ALA A 50 5.50 -20.30 22.11
CA ALA A 50 4.90 -19.27 21.26
C ALA A 50 4.10 -19.90 20.12
N SER A 51 4.64 -20.97 19.52
CA SER A 51 3.95 -21.74 18.47
C SER A 51 2.65 -22.40 18.97
N ASP A 52 2.64 -23.01 20.16
CA ASP A 52 1.43 -23.62 20.75
C ASP A 52 0.37 -22.56 21.08
N LEU A 53 0.76 -21.43 21.68
CA LEU A 53 -0.16 -20.30 21.94
C LEU A 53 -0.74 -19.75 20.64
N PHE A 54 0.10 -19.58 19.63
CA PHE A 54 -0.31 -19.13 18.30
C PHE A 54 -1.29 -20.11 17.64
N GLN A 55 -1.00 -21.41 17.60
CA GLN A 55 -1.90 -22.41 17.01
C GLN A 55 -3.27 -22.46 17.71
N ARG A 56 -3.33 -22.28 19.03
CA ARG A 56 -4.59 -22.22 19.77
C ARG A 56 -5.41 -20.99 19.43
N THR A 57 -4.75 -19.85 19.22
CA THR A 57 -5.42 -18.58 18.93
C THR A 57 -5.85 -18.42 17.47
N GLN A 58 -5.37 -19.27 16.56
CA GLN A 58 -5.81 -19.34 15.17
C GLN A 58 -7.01 -20.26 14.90
N GLN A 59 -7.54 -20.97 15.91
CA GLN A 59 -8.69 -21.85 15.69
C GLN A 59 -9.93 -21.03 15.33
N ALA A 60 -10.24 -20.94 14.04
CA ALA A 60 -11.46 -20.34 13.55
C ALA A 60 -12.42 -21.40 13.00
N SER A 61 -13.71 -21.16 13.21
CA SER A 61 -14.80 -21.90 12.58
C SER A 61 -15.32 -21.11 11.37
N VAL A 62 -15.46 -21.78 10.23
CA VAL A 62 -15.92 -21.14 8.98
C VAL A 62 -17.27 -21.70 8.56
N PHE A 63 -18.19 -20.81 8.24
CA PHE A 63 -19.55 -21.11 7.81
C PHE A 63 -19.89 -20.35 6.54
N TYR A 64 -20.88 -20.87 5.80
CA TYR A 64 -21.50 -20.19 4.68
C TYR A 64 -23.00 -20.14 4.94
N LEU A 65 -23.58 -18.94 4.93
CA LEU A 65 -25.02 -18.76 5.03
C LEU A 65 -25.69 -19.12 3.69
N ASP A 66 -26.99 -19.41 3.72
CA ASP A 66 -27.77 -19.73 2.51
C ASP A 66 -27.79 -18.58 1.48
N ASN A 67 -27.57 -17.34 1.93
CA ASN A 67 -27.44 -16.17 1.07
C ASN A 67 -26.02 -15.94 0.51
N GLY A 68 -25.11 -16.91 0.69
CA GLY A 68 -23.75 -16.90 0.16
C GLY A 68 -22.75 -16.09 0.97
N MET A 69 -23.15 -15.49 2.09
CA MET A 69 -22.22 -14.78 2.98
C MET A 69 -21.27 -15.75 3.68
N GLU A 70 -19.98 -15.47 3.60
CA GLU A 70 -18.94 -16.20 4.33
C GLU A 70 -18.85 -15.66 5.77
N VAL A 71 -18.77 -16.55 6.75
CA VAL A 71 -18.73 -16.20 8.17
C VAL A 71 -17.58 -16.92 8.85
N ILE A 72 -16.72 -16.16 9.55
CA ILE A 72 -15.52 -16.67 10.23
C ILE A 72 -15.62 -16.31 11.71
N PHE A 73 -15.54 -17.30 12.58
CA PHE A 73 -15.62 -17.13 14.03
C PHE A 73 -14.31 -17.50 14.70
N ILE A 74 -13.79 -16.61 15.56
CA ILE A 74 -12.64 -16.86 16.42
C ILE A 74 -13.08 -16.65 17.87
N GLU A 75 -13.24 -17.75 18.60
CA GLU A 75 -13.61 -17.69 20.02
C GLU A 75 -12.43 -17.17 20.85
N ASN A 76 -12.66 -16.12 21.63
CA ASN A 76 -11.68 -15.54 22.53
C ASN A 76 -12.34 -15.06 23.83
N HIS A 77 -12.25 -15.89 24.87
CA HIS A 77 -12.84 -15.62 26.18
C HIS A 77 -11.95 -14.78 27.13
N ALA A 78 -10.90 -14.13 26.62
CA ALA A 78 -9.96 -13.36 27.45
C ALA A 78 -10.57 -12.07 28.02
N ASN A 79 -11.54 -11.48 27.34
CA ASN A 79 -12.30 -10.31 27.80
C ASN A 79 -13.75 -10.38 27.28
N PRO A 80 -14.74 -9.78 27.97
CA PRO A 80 -16.16 -9.88 27.61
C PRO A 80 -16.55 -8.95 26.45
N MET A 81 -15.70 -8.85 25.42
CA MET A 81 -15.93 -8.04 24.24
C MET A 81 -16.05 -8.93 23.00
N ILE A 82 -16.82 -8.47 22.02
CA ILE A 82 -16.96 -9.11 20.72
C ILE A 82 -16.82 -8.06 19.62
N ALA A 83 -15.92 -8.31 18.68
CA ALA A 83 -15.83 -7.57 17.44
C ALA A 83 -16.57 -8.31 16.32
N ALA A 84 -17.33 -7.57 15.51
CA ALA A 84 -17.87 -8.04 14.25
C ALA A 84 -17.42 -7.10 13.13
N VAL A 85 -16.63 -7.65 12.20
CA VAL A 85 -16.07 -6.91 11.06
C VAL A 85 -16.61 -7.50 9.77
N THR A 86 -17.41 -6.71 9.07
CA THR A 86 -17.89 -7.07 7.74
C THR A 86 -16.96 -6.49 6.69
N ILE A 87 -16.41 -7.37 5.89
CA ILE A 87 -15.54 -7.07 4.76
C ILE A 87 -16.40 -7.11 3.51
N VAL A 88 -16.63 -5.98 2.87
CA VAL A 88 -17.27 -5.90 1.56
C VAL A 88 -16.16 -5.96 0.52
N LYS A 89 -16.16 -6.99 -0.35
CA LYS A 89 -15.10 -7.27 -1.34
C LYS A 89 -15.21 -6.31 -2.55
N THR A 90 -15.19 -5.02 -2.28
CA THR A 90 -15.27 -3.91 -3.24
C THR A 90 -14.54 -2.69 -2.69
N GLY A 91 -13.85 -1.95 -3.54
CA GLY A 91 -13.15 -0.72 -3.16
C GLY A 91 -12.99 0.23 -4.35
N SER A 92 -12.08 1.20 -4.27
CA SER A 92 -11.93 2.18 -5.36
C SER A 92 -11.55 1.57 -6.72
N ARG A 93 -11.01 0.35 -6.74
CA ARG A 93 -10.78 -0.46 -7.95
C ARG A 93 -12.03 -0.61 -8.82
N ASN A 94 -13.20 -0.71 -8.20
CA ASN A 94 -14.47 -1.01 -8.88
C ASN A 94 -15.21 0.24 -9.37
N GLU A 95 -14.56 1.40 -9.28
CA GLU A 95 -15.06 2.68 -9.78
C GLU A 95 -14.66 2.89 -11.25
N ASP A 96 -15.27 3.88 -11.90
CA ASP A 96 -14.79 4.44 -13.16
C ASP A 96 -14.20 5.85 -12.94
N ALA A 97 -13.64 6.46 -13.98
CA ALA A 97 -13.03 7.78 -13.89
C ALA A 97 -14.02 8.89 -13.46
N ALA A 98 -15.30 8.73 -13.79
CA ALA A 98 -16.36 9.69 -13.44
C ALA A 98 -16.93 9.45 -12.04
N SER A 99 -16.85 8.21 -11.54
CA SER A 99 -17.34 7.81 -10.22
C SER A 99 -16.23 7.69 -9.17
N ASN A 100 -14.99 8.11 -9.47
CA ASN A 100 -13.88 7.91 -8.55
C ASN A 100 -14.10 8.63 -7.21
N GLY A 101 -13.96 7.86 -6.12
CA GLY A 101 -14.28 8.24 -4.74
C GLY A 101 -15.65 7.75 -4.27
N SER A 102 -16.43 7.05 -5.09
CA SER A 102 -17.75 6.51 -4.71
C SER A 102 -17.69 5.49 -3.58
N ALA A 103 -16.68 4.62 -3.53
CA ALA A 103 -16.55 3.59 -2.51
C ALA A 103 -16.34 4.23 -1.13
N HIS A 104 -15.38 5.15 -1.04
CA HIS A 104 -15.10 5.91 0.18
C HIS A 104 -16.27 6.82 0.56
N PHE A 105 -16.88 7.48 -0.42
CA PHE A 105 -18.01 8.35 -0.14
C PHE A 105 -19.23 7.57 0.35
N LEU A 106 -19.49 6.40 -0.23
CA LEU A 106 -20.53 5.49 0.22
C LEU A 106 -20.28 5.06 1.67
N GLU A 107 -19.03 4.73 2.02
CA GLU A 107 -18.65 4.34 3.38
C GLU A 107 -19.10 5.35 4.43
N HIS A 108 -18.83 6.64 4.21
CA HIS A 108 -19.36 7.71 5.08
C HIS A 108 -20.89 7.73 5.12
N LEU A 109 -21.54 7.55 3.96
CA LEU A 109 -22.99 7.64 3.83
C LEU A 109 -23.75 6.51 4.53
N LEU A 110 -23.13 5.35 4.78
CA LEU A 110 -23.76 4.26 5.53
C LEU A 110 -24.01 4.61 7.00
N PHE A 111 -23.30 5.60 7.54
CA PHE A 111 -23.53 6.13 8.89
C PHE A 111 -24.64 7.19 8.93
N ASN A 112 -25.11 7.67 7.78
CA ASN A 112 -25.96 8.87 7.70
C ASN A 112 -27.47 8.61 7.73
N GLY A 113 -27.88 7.34 7.85
CA GLY A 113 -29.26 6.95 8.13
C GLY A 113 -29.77 5.80 7.27
N THR A 114 -30.57 4.96 7.91
CA THR A 114 -31.19 3.76 7.35
C THR A 114 -32.71 3.92 7.28
N LYS A 115 -33.41 2.86 6.86
CA LYS A 115 -34.88 2.82 6.92
C LYS A 115 -35.42 2.84 8.35
N LYS A 116 -34.65 2.37 9.34
CA LYS A 116 -35.10 2.25 10.75
C LYS A 116 -34.50 3.31 11.66
N ARG A 117 -33.33 3.83 11.32
CA ARG A 117 -32.52 4.71 12.18
C ARG A 117 -32.09 5.97 11.45
N THR A 118 -32.24 7.10 12.12
CA THR A 118 -31.54 8.34 11.74
C THR A 118 -30.06 8.23 12.07
N GLN A 119 -29.23 9.11 11.48
CA GLN A 119 -27.81 9.23 11.84
C GLN A 119 -27.60 9.37 13.36
N GLU A 120 -28.39 10.24 14.01
CA GLU A 120 -28.27 10.48 15.46
C GLU A 120 -28.59 9.24 16.28
N GLN A 121 -29.59 8.45 15.86
CA GLN A 121 -29.91 7.17 16.50
C GLN A 121 -28.79 6.15 16.33
N ILE A 122 -28.16 6.05 15.16
CA ILE A 122 -27.02 5.15 14.95
C ILE A 122 -25.90 5.46 15.95
N TYR A 123 -25.47 6.72 16.06
CA TYR A 123 -24.39 7.08 16.99
C TYR A 123 -24.82 6.96 18.46
N SER A 124 -25.99 7.47 18.82
CA SER A 124 -26.45 7.46 20.22
C SER A 124 -26.76 6.06 20.75
N GLU A 125 -27.24 5.13 19.92
CA GLU A 125 -27.43 3.72 20.30
C GLU A 125 -26.08 3.04 20.54
N ILE A 126 -25.09 3.23 19.64
CA ILE A 126 -23.73 2.70 19.83
C ILE A 126 -23.10 3.24 21.11
N ASP A 127 -23.15 4.56 21.33
CA ASP A 127 -22.62 5.21 22.53
C ASP A 127 -23.31 4.71 23.80
N PHE A 128 -24.64 4.55 23.76
CA PHE A 128 -25.43 4.05 24.89
C PHE A 128 -25.00 2.64 25.32
N TYR A 129 -24.66 1.78 24.36
CA TYR A 129 -24.16 0.43 24.63
C TYR A 129 -22.66 0.37 24.92
N GLY A 130 -21.96 1.52 24.91
CA GLY A 130 -20.50 1.58 25.07
C GLY A 130 -19.75 0.91 23.92
N GLY A 131 -20.34 0.91 22.72
CA GLY A 131 -19.78 0.29 21.54
C GLY A 131 -18.79 1.20 20.81
N TYR A 132 -17.97 0.60 19.98
CA TYR A 132 -17.16 1.28 18.98
C TYR A 132 -17.65 0.89 17.60
N ASN A 133 -17.84 1.88 16.72
CA ASN A 133 -18.29 1.69 15.35
C ASN A 133 -17.41 2.53 14.42
N ASN A 134 -16.81 1.90 13.41
CA ASN A 134 -15.95 2.58 12.46
C ASN A 134 -15.89 1.82 11.13
N ALA A 135 -15.37 2.46 10.10
CA ALA A 135 -15.15 1.86 8.80
C ALA A 135 -13.82 2.35 8.19
N HIS A 136 -13.38 1.68 7.13
CA HIS A 136 -12.37 2.23 6.24
C HIS A 136 -12.48 1.60 4.87
N THR A 137 -12.04 2.36 3.87
CA THR A 137 -12.05 1.95 2.47
C THR A 137 -10.62 1.79 1.95
N THR A 138 -10.38 0.72 1.21
CA THR A 138 -9.13 0.47 0.47
C THR A 138 -9.42 0.40 -1.02
N THR A 139 -8.39 0.09 -1.82
CA THR A 139 -8.58 -0.11 -3.25
C THR A 139 -9.40 -1.36 -3.57
N ASP A 140 -9.29 -2.43 -2.77
CA ASP A 140 -9.91 -3.73 -3.07
C ASP A 140 -11.10 -4.10 -2.16
N HIS A 141 -11.25 -3.45 -1.02
CA HIS A 141 -12.32 -3.75 -0.05
C HIS A 141 -12.67 -2.56 0.85
N THR A 142 -13.87 -2.61 1.43
CA THR A 142 -14.33 -1.70 2.50
C THR A 142 -14.69 -2.52 3.73
N ASN A 143 -14.22 -2.10 4.90
CA ASN A 143 -14.51 -2.74 6.17
C ASN A 143 -15.47 -1.91 7.01
N TYR A 144 -16.43 -2.58 7.64
CA TYR A 144 -17.28 -2.02 8.68
C TYR A 144 -17.05 -2.79 9.96
N MET A 145 -16.67 -2.10 11.03
CA MET A 145 -16.20 -2.69 12.28
C MET A 145 -17.12 -2.23 13.40
N ILE A 146 -17.63 -3.19 14.16
CA ILE A 146 -18.27 -2.91 15.43
C ILE A 146 -17.59 -3.71 16.53
N LEU A 147 -17.35 -3.09 17.68
CA LEU A 147 -16.84 -3.73 18.89
C LEU A 147 -17.81 -3.41 20.02
N MET A 148 -18.36 -4.45 20.64
CA MET A 148 -19.40 -4.33 21.66
C MET A 148 -19.04 -5.15 22.90
N PRO A 149 -19.49 -4.76 24.10
CA PRO A 149 -19.64 -5.70 25.21
C PRO A 149 -20.52 -6.87 24.78
N LYS A 150 -20.19 -8.09 25.21
CA LYS A 150 -20.87 -9.31 24.74
C LYS A 150 -22.39 -9.29 24.96
N GLU A 151 -22.85 -8.62 26.01
CA GLU A 151 -24.28 -8.48 26.35
C GLU A 151 -25.05 -7.64 25.31
N TYR A 152 -24.35 -6.82 24.52
CA TYR A 152 -24.93 -5.89 23.55
C TYR A 152 -24.54 -6.19 22.09
N ILE A 153 -23.88 -7.33 21.82
CA ILE A 153 -23.46 -7.68 20.46
C ILE A 153 -24.65 -7.83 19.50
N ALA A 154 -25.79 -8.33 19.97
CA ALA A 154 -26.98 -8.49 19.14
C ALA A 154 -27.51 -7.14 18.63
N GLN A 155 -27.47 -6.11 19.48
CA GLN A 155 -27.84 -4.74 19.15
C GLN A 155 -26.83 -4.12 18.19
N GLY A 156 -25.54 -4.33 18.44
CA GLY A 156 -24.50 -3.88 17.54
C GLY A 156 -24.61 -4.47 16.13
N MET A 157 -24.78 -5.80 16.04
CA MET A 157 -25.00 -6.48 14.76
C MET A 157 -26.28 -6.04 14.06
N ASP A 158 -27.35 -5.72 14.82
CA ASP A 158 -28.58 -5.15 14.24
C ASP A 158 -28.33 -3.77 13.60
N ILE A 159 -27.55 -2.91 14.27
CA ILE A 159 -27.15 -1.60 13.73
C ILE A 159 -26.27 -1.77 12.48
N GLN A 160 -25.23 -2.60 12.55
CA GLN A 160 -24.32 -2.83 11.43
C GLN A 160 -25.06 -3.43 10.21
N ALA A 161 -25.93 -4.42 10.41
CA ALA A 161 -26.73 -4.99 9.33
C ALA A 161 -27.68 -3.96 8.71
N ASP A 162 -28.29 -3.09 9.52
CA ASP A 162 -29.17 -2.03 9.04
C ASP A 162 -28.40 -0.98 8.22
N MET A 163 -27.18 -0.62 8.64
CA MET A 163 -26.27 0.24 7.86
C MET A 163 -25.92 -0.41 6.50
N LEU A 164 -25.51 -1.67 6.52
CA LEU A 164 -25.02 -2.39 5.33
C LEU A 164 -26.08 -2.67 4.27
N PHE A 165 -27.33 -2.86 4.67
CA PHE A 165 -28.38 -3.33 3.74
C PHE A 165 -29.60 -2.40 3.64
N ASN A 166 -29.77 -1.43 4.54
CA ASN A 166 -30.93 -0.55 4.57
C ASN A 166 -30.57 0.95 4.62
N SER A 167 -29.32 1.33 4.36
CA SER A 167 -28.95 2.73 4.20
C SER A 167 -29.76 3.41 3.08
N THR A 168 -30.28 4.60 3.39
CA THR A 168 -31.17 5.36 2.48
C THR A 168 -30.44 6.47 1.74
N LEU A 169 -29.21 6.79 2.15
CA LEU A 169 -28.38 7.88 1.63
C LEU A 169 -29.19 9.19 1.54
N PRO A 170 -29.68 9.80 2.63
CA PRO A 170 -30.58 10.95 2.55
C PRO A 170 -29.96 12.12 1.76
N VAL A 171 -30.74 12.81 0.91
CA VAL A 171 -30.23 13.86 0.00
C VAL A 171 -29.48 14.97 0.77
N GLU A 172 -30.05 15.44 1.88
CA GLU A 172 -29.41 16.48 2.70
C GLU A 172 -28.09 16.01 3.32
N LYS A 173 -28.01 14.73 3.72
CA LYS A 173 -26.79 14.14 4.26
C LYS A 173 -25.75 13.91 3.17
N PHE A 174 -26.18 13.53 1.98
CA PHE A 174 -25.32 13.37 0.81
C PHE A 174 -24.55 14.66 0.50
N GLU A 175 -25.26 15.79 0.40
CA GLU A 175 -24.60 17.08 0.10
C GLU A 175 -23.74 17.59 1.27
N LYS A 176 -24.15 17.33 2.52
CA LYS A 176 -23.30 17.64 3.68
C LYS A 176 -21.98 16.85 3.64
N GLU A 177 -22.09 15.54 3.39
CA GLU A 177 -20.94 14.64 3.38
C GLU A 177 -19.98 14.97 2.24
N ARG A 178 -20.50 15.45 1.10
CA ARG A 178 -19.67 15.91 -0.03
C ARG A 178 -18.66 16.97 0.42
N GLY A 179 -19.10 17.93 1.22
CA GLY A 179 -18.23 18.99 1.77
C GLY A 179 -17.16 18.42 2.71
N ILE A 180 -17.52 17.44 3.54
CA ILE A 180 -16.59 16.78 4.47
C ILE A 180 -15.50 16.03 3.71
N VAL A 181 -15.87 15.22 2.71
CA VAL A 181 -14.90 14.48 1.89
C VAL A 181 -14.00 15.43 1.09
N ILE A 182 -14.51 16.55 0.57
CA ILE A 182 -13.67 17.56 -0.09
C ILE A 182 -12.65 18.18 0.90
N GLU A 183 -13.05 18.45 2.13
CA GLU A 183 -12.15 18.94 3.17
C GLU A 183 -11.08 17.90 3.52
N GLU A 184 -11.46 16.62 3.60
CA GLU A 184 -10.55 15.50 3.82
C GLU A 184 -9.53 15.36 2.69
N ILE A 185 -9.97 15.41 1.42
CA ILE A 185 -9.06 15.44 0.27
C ILE A 185 -8.08 16.60 0.41
N GLY A 186 -8.56 17.78 0.79
CA GLY A 186 -7.71 18.95 1.03
C GLY A 186 -6.70 18.75 2.18
N LYS A 187 -7.11 18.09 3.27
CA LYS A 187 -6.21 17.75 4.39
C LYS A 187 -5.13 16.76 3.95
N SER A 188 -5.52 15.69 3.27
CA SER A 188 -4.59 14.67 2.74
C SER A 188 -3.64 15.26 1.70
N ALA A 189 -4.13 16.12 0.79
CA ALA A 189 -3.29 16.80 -0.19
C ALA A 189 -2.24 17.74 0.45
N ASN A 190 -2.43 18.19 1.69
CA ASN A 190 -1.42 18.96 2.43
C ASN A 190 -0.36 18.08 3.11
N GLN A 191 -0.54 16.76 3.15
CA GLN A 191 0.42 15.83 3.73
C GLN A 191 1.45 15.41 2.66
N PRO A 192 2.76 15.59 2.92
CA PRO A 192 3.80 15.26 1.94
C PRO A 192 3.80 13.77 1.57
N THR A 193 3.61 12.90 2.57
CA THR A 193 3.54 11.45 2.39
C THR A 193 2.40 11.03 1.47
N TYR A 194 1.23 11.65 1.58
CA TYR A 194 0.10 11.40 0.69
C TYR A 194 0.40 11.83 -0.75
N GLN A 195 1.01 13.00 -0.95
CA GLN A 195 1.41 13.46 -2.30
C GLN A 195 2.40 12.49 -2.94
N VAL A 196 3.40 12.03 -2.18
CA VAL A 196 4.41 11.06 -2.62
C VAL A 196 3.78 9.72 -2.99
N GLN A 197 2.92 9.18 -2.12
CA GLN A 197 2.24 7.91 -2.35
C GLN A 197 1.32 7.99 -3.57
N ASN A 198 0.52 9.06 -3.68
CA ASN A 198 -0.37 9.26 -4.82
C ASN A 198 0.40 9.42 -6.14
N HIS A 199 1.52 10.13 -6.15
CA HIS A 199 2.38 10.25 -7.33
C HIS A 199 3.00 8.90 -7.74
N SER A 200 3.55 8.16 -6.78
CA SER A 200 4.12 6.83 -7.01
C SER A 200 3.06 5.84 -7.52
N GLN A 201 1.88 5.81 -6.89
CA GLN A 201 0.75 4.96 -7.26
C GLN A 201 0.27 5.24 -8.69
N ARG A 202 0.01 6.51 -9.04
CA ARG A 202 -0.40 6.91 -10.40
C ARG A 202 0.62 6.51 -11.46
N THR A 203 1.90 6.67 -11.15
CA THR A 203 3.00 6.35 -12.07
C THR A 203 3.18 4.85 -12.26
N PHE A 204 3.01 4.06 -11.19
CA PHE A 204 3.20 2.61 -11.25
C PHE A 204 2.01 1.87 -11.89
N TYR A 205 0.80 2.33 -11.57
CA TYR A 205 -0.46 1.68 -11.93
C TYR A 205 -1.15 2.30 -13.15
N THR A 206 -0.42 3.08 -13.95
CA THR A 206 -0.96 3.76 -15.15
C THR A 206 -1.78 2.81 -16.02
N ASP A 207 -2.91 3.30 -16.52
CA ASP A 207 -3.90 2.56 -17.33
C ASP A 207 -4.65 1.46 -16.56
N THR A 208 -4.61 1.47 -15.23
CA THR A 208 -5.36 0.53 -14.39
C THR A 208 -6.19 1.25 -13.34
N PRO A 209 -7.26 0.64 -12.80
CA PRO A 209 -8.04 1.25 -11.72
C PRO A 209 -7.22 1.62 -10.47
N TYR A 210 -6.07 0.96 -10.24
CA TYR A 210 -5.19 1.26 -9.12
C TYR A 210 -4.46 2.60 -9.25
N GLU A 211 -4.49 3.30 -10.39
CA GLU A 211 -3.91 4.65 -10.50
C GLU A 211 -4.76 5.70 -9.75
N ARG A 212 -6.02 5.38 -9.43
CA ARG A 212 -6.99 6.35 -8.91
C ARG A 212 -6.89 6.48 -7.39
N PRO A 213 -6.95 7.69 -6.84
CA PRO A 213 -6.95 7.89 -5.39
C PRO A 213 -8.24 7.34 -4.77
N ILE A 214 -8.12 6.67 -3.62
CA ILE A 214 -9.26 6.11 -2.87
C ILE A 214 -10.30 7.18 -2.51
N LEU A 215 -9.83 8.36 -2.09
CA LEU A 215 -10.69 9.49 -1.72
C LEU A 215 -11.43 10.12 -2.92
N GLY A 216 -11.05 9.75 -4.14
CA GLY A 216 -11.42 10.51 -5.33
C GLY A 216 -10.62 11.81 -5.45
N THR A 217 -11.16 12.72 -6.25
CA THR A 217 -10.59 14.06 -6.45
C THR A 217 -11.64 15.10 -6.10
N VAL A 218 -11.21 16.34 -5.81
CA VAL A 218 -12.17 17.45 -5.61
C VAL A 218 -13.14 17.56 -6.78
N SER A 219 -12.64 17.36 -8.01
CA SER A 219 -13.47 17.39 -9.22
C SER A 219 -14.52 16.27 -9.23
N THR A 220 -14.11 15.01 -9.05
CA THR A 220 -15.03 13.87 -9.11
C THR A 220 -16.05 13.94 -7.97
N ILE A 221 -15.61 14.22 -6.74
CA ILE A 221 -16.51 14.34 -5.58
C ILE A 221 -17.45 15.54 -5.72
N SER A 222 -17.04 16.67 -6.30
CA SER A 222 -17.96 17.81 -6.50
C SER A 222 -19.11 17.49 -7.45
N HIS A 223 -18.89 16.62 -8.43
CA HIS A 223 -19.88 16.30 -9.48
C HIS A 223 -20.53 14.92 -9.31
N LEU A 224 -20.12 14.16 -8.29
CA LEU A 224 -20.62 12.81 -8.06
C LEU A 224 -22.12 12.82 -7.75
N LYS A 225 -22.89 12.14 -8.59
CA LYS A 225 -24.35 12.06 -8.46
C LYS A 225 -24.74 10.98 -7.46
N ARG A 226 -25.72 11.29 -6.61
CA ARG A 226 -26.28 10.33 -5.63
C ARG A 226 -26.72 9.01 -6.26
N ASP A 227 -27.35 9.04 -7.44
CA ASP A 227 -27.81 7.84 -8.13
C ASP A 227 -26.65 6.92 -8.54
N ARG A 228 -25.47 7.48 -8.84
CA ARG A 228 -24.26 6.69 -9.12
C ARG A 228 -23.77 5.96 -7.87
N VAL A 229 -23.76 6.64 -6.73
CA VAL A 229 -23.40 6.04 -5.44
C VAL A 229 -24.41 4.98 -5.00
N LEU A 230 -25.71 5.21 -5.24
CA LEU A 230 -26.76 4.23 -5.00
C LEU A 230 -26.61 2.99 -5.90
N THR A 231 -26.26 3.19 -7.17
CA THR A 231 -26.01 2.07 -8.10
C THR A 231 -24.81 1.25 -7.62
N TYR A 232 -23.73 1.92 -7.21
CA TYR A 232 -22.56 1.26 -6.62
C TYR A 232 -22.95 0.45 -5.38
N TYR A 233 -23.69 1.06 -4.46
CA TYR A 233 -24.20 0.42 -3.24
C TYR A 233 -25.01 -0.85 -3.57
N GLN A 234 -26.01 -0.75 -4.44
CA GLN A 234 -26.87 -1.87 -4.81
C GLN A 234 -26.14 -2.99 -5.55
N THR A 235 -25.07 -2.66 -6.27
CA THR A 235 -24.27 -3.63 -7.03
C THR A 235 -23.35 -4.45 -6.12
N TRP A 236 -22.66 -3.77 -5.20
CA TRP A 236 -21.55 -4.39 -4.47
C TRP A 236 -21.87 -4.77 -3.02
N TYR A 237 -22.89 -4.16 -2.41
CA TYR A 237 -23.27 -4.42 -1.02
C TYR A 237 -24.35 -5.50 -0.93
N VAL A 238 -23.95 -6.71 -1.33
CA VAL A 238 -24.79 -7.92 -1.28
C VAL A 238 -24.08 -9.00 -0.47
N PRO A 239 -24.79 -9.86 0.28
CA PRO A 239 -24.18 -10.81 1.23
C PRO A 239 -23.16 -11.77 0.59
N ASN A 240 -23.40 -12.23 -0.64
CA ASN A 240 -22.48 -13.09 -1.40
C ASN A 240 -21.20 -12.38 -1.88
N ASN A 241 -21.05 -11.08 -1.61
CA ASN A 241 -19.82 -10.30 -1.79
C ASN A 241 -19.15 -9.92 -0.46
N MET A 242 -19.62 -10.48 0.65
CA MET A 242 -19.18 -10.11 1.99
C MET A 242 -18.62 -11.29 2.77
N THR A 243 -17.67 -10.99 3.65
CA THR A 243 -17.20 -11.91 4.69
C THR A 243 -17.41 -11.24 6.05
N LEU A 244 -18.09 -11.91 6.98
CA LEU A 244 -18.26 -11.47 8.37
C LEU A 244 -17.26 -12.22 9.25
N MET A 245 -16.30 -11.49 9.82
CA MET A 245 -15.40 -12.03 10.85
C MET A 245 -15.86 -11.60 12.24
N VAL A 246 -16.12 -12.56 13.12
CA VAL A 246 -16.52 -12.32 14.52
C VAL A 246 -15.46 -12.89 15.46
N ILE A 247 -14.98 -12.07 16.39
CA ILE A 247 -13.88 -12.42 17.31
C ILE A 247 -14.25 -11.96 18.72
N GLY A 248 -14.18 -12.82 19.74
CA GLY A 248 -14.44 -12.43 21.13
C GLY A 248 -15.12 -13.50 22.00
N ASP A 249 -15.73 -13.06 23.11
CA ASP A 249 -16.32 -13.94 24.12
C ASP A 249 -17.74 -14.40 23.74
N PHE A 250 -17.83 -15.45 22.93
CA PHE A 250 -19.07 -16.11 22.51
C PHE A 250 -18.87 -17.62 22.31
N THR A 251 -19.95 -18.38 22.24
CA THR A 251 -19.90 -19.78 21.73
C THR A 251 -20.29 -19.81 20.26
N THR A 252 -19.58 -20.59 19.45
CA THR A 252 -19.86 -20.71 18.00
C THR A 252 -21.33 -20.99 17.69
N ALA A 253 -22.00 -21.83 18.48
CA ALA A 253 -23.39 -22.19 18.26
C ALA A 253 -24.35 -21.00 18.45
N GLU A 254 -24.20 -20.24 19.53
CA GLU A 254 -25.07 -19.08 19.83
C GLU A 254 -24.82 -17.95 18.81
N MET A 255 -23.56 -17.70 18.47
CA MET A 255 -23.21 -16.66 17.50
C MET A 255 -23.69 -17.01 16.09
N LEU A 256 -23.66 -18.28 15.68
CA LEU A 256 -24.17 -18.69 14.38
C LEU A 256 -25.66 -18.40 14.22
N GLU A 257 -26.46 -18.68 15.26
CA GLU A 257 -27.90 -18.39 15.24
C GLU A 257 -28.17 -16.88 15.19
N LEU A 258 -27.44 -16.08 15.97
CA LEU A 258 -27.53 -14.62 15.90
C LEU A 258 -27.15 -14.08 14.52
N VAL A 259 -26.07 -14.59 13.91
CA VAL A 259 -25.64 -14.18 12.56
C VAL A 259 -26.68 -14.56 11.51
N LYS A 260 -27.29 -15.75 11.59
CA LYS A 260 -28.41 -16.13 10.71
C LYS A 260 -29.60 -15.21 10.87
N GLU A 261 -29.94 -14.84 12.11
CA GLU A 261 -31.04 -13.90 12.39
C GLU A 261 -30.75 -12.51 11.79
N LYS A 262 -29.54 -11.97 12.00
CA LYS A 262 -29.22 -10.58 11.62
C LYS A 262 -28.84 -10.43 10.16
N TYR A 263 -28.06 -11.36 9.61
CA TYR A 263 -27.48 -11.26 8.26
C TYR A 263 -28.12 -12.22 7.25
N GLY A 264 -28.67 -13.36 7.70
CA GLY A 264 -29.20 -14.41 6.83
C GLY A 264 -30.50 -14.04 6.10
N LEU A 265 -31.19 -12.98 6.52
CA LEU A 265 -32.45 -12.52 5.92
C LEU A 265 -32.26 -11.71 4.63
N TYR A 266 -31.05 -11.23 4.36
CA TYR A 266 -30.78 -10.42 3.17
C TYR A 266 -30.49 -11.31 1.96
N PRO A 267 -31.11 -11.05 0.80
CA PRO A 267 -30.91 -11.89 -0.39
C PRO A 267 -29.53 -11.65 -1.01
N PRO A 268 -28.93 -12.67 -1.65
CA PRO A 268 -27.77 -12.47 -2.51
C PRO A 268 -28.13 -11.58 -3.71
N GLY A 269 -27.11 -11.00 -4.35
CA GLY A 269 -27.29 -10.23 -5.58
C GLY A 269 -26.30 -10.61 -6.68
N PRO A 270 -26.58 -10.19 -7.93
CA PRO A 270 -25.67 -10.39 -9.04
C PRO A 270 -24.40 -9.57 -8.82
N LEU A 271 -23.24 -10.17 -9.07
CA LEU A 271 -21.96 -9.49 -9.00
C LEU A 271 -21.33 -9.40 -10.39
N PRO A 272 -20.73 -8.25 -10.74
CA PRO A 272 -19.88 -8.17 -11.93
C PRO A 272 -18.72 -9.16 -11.84
N ASP A 273 -18.27 -9.65 -13.00
CA ASP A 273 -17.09 -10.50 -13.06
C ASP A 273 -15.85 -9.77 -12.54
N HIS A 274 -15.00 -10.49 -11.83
CA HIS A 274 -13.70 -9.96 -11.41
C HIS A 274 -12.73 -9.99 -12.59
N GLU A 275 -12.35 -8.81 -13.07
CA GLU A 275 -11.32 -8.66 -14.09
C GLU A 275 -9.93 -8.62 -13.44
N SER A 276 -9.11 -9.64 -13.72
CA SER A 276 -7.73 -9.69 -13.23
C SER A 276 -6.87 -8.61 -13.90
N ILE A 277 -6.13 -7.86 -13.08
CA ILE A 277 -5.28 -6.77 -13.56
C ILE A 277 -3.86 -7.28 -13.78
N GLN A 278 -3.36 -7.13 -15.01
CA GLN A 278 -1.98 -7.47 -15.36
C GLN A 278 -1.16 -6.20 -15.51
N LEU A 279 -0.19 -6.01 -14.61
CA LEU A 279 0.75 -4.91 -14.71
C LEU A 279 1.87 -5.23 -15.69
N LYS A 280 2.29 -4.22 -16.43
CA LYS A 280 3.45 -4.31 -17.33
C LYS A 280 4.72 -4.00 -16.54
N GLN A 281 5.71 -4.88 -16.66
CA GLN A 281 7.04 -4.62 -16.12
C GLN A 281 7.67 -3.41 -16.85
N PRO A 282 8.38 -2.52 -16.13
CA PRO A 282 9.17 -1.47 -16.77
C PRO A 282 10.20 -2.06 -17.73
N SER A 283 10.23 -1.55 -18.97
CA SER A 283 11.19 -1.98 -20.00
C SER A 283 12.51 -1.22 -19.94
N HIS A 284 12.52 -0.04 -19.32
CA HIS A 284 13.68 0.84 -19.23
C HIS A 284 13.73 1.50 -17.86
N PHE A 285 14.95 1.66 -17.33
CA PHE A 285 15.17 2.43 -16.12
C PHE A 285 14.95 3.91 -16.38
N ARG A 286 14.16 4.57 -15.54
CA ARG A 286 14.00 6.03 -15.49
C ARG A 286 13.58 6.46 -14.10
N ILE A 287 13.98 7.68 -13.72
CA ILE A 287 13.47 8.35 -12.53
C ILE A 287 12.40 9.34 -12.98
N VAL A 288 11.14 9.07 -12.64
CA VAL A 288 10.01 9.98 -12.86
C VAL A 288 10.05 11.04 -11.77
N ARG A 289 10.10 12.32 -12.15
CA ARG A 289 10.29 13.44 -11.22
C ARG A 289 9.04 14.30 -11.15
N ALA A 290 8.64 14.64 -9.93
CA ALA A 290 7.56 15.58 -9.66
C ALA A 290 7.95 16.58 -8.55
N HIS A 291 7.15 17.63 -8.42
CA HIS A 291 7.32 18.62 -7.37
C HIS A 291 6.09 18.62 -6.46
N GLY A 292 6.34 18.68 -5.15
CA GLY A 292 5.31 18.87 -4.15
C GLY A 292 4.59 20.21 -4.31
N VAL A 293 3.42 20.30 -3.71
CA VAL A 293 2.59 21.51 -3.70
C VAL A 293 2.18 21.92 -2.29
N GLY A 294 1.78 23.18 -2.12
CA GLY A 294 1.22 23.68 -0.86
C GLY A 294 2.22 23.59 0.30
N LYS A 295 1.87 22.82 1.34
CA LYS A 295 2.66 22.64 2.56
C LYS A 295 3.77 21.58 2.45
N PHE A 296 4.16 21.21 1.22
CA PHE A 296 5.25 20.27 1.02
C PHE A 296 6.58 20.84 1.56
N PRO A 297 7.44 20.05 2.21
CA PRO A 297 8.66 20.55 2.85
C PRO A 297 9.64 21.11 1.81
N ASP A 298 10.38 22.14 2.19
CA ASP A 298 11.31 22.85 1.31
C ASP A 298 12.76 22.36 1.43
N ASN A 299 13.03 21.39 2.30
CA ASN A 299 14.36 20.96 2.70
C ASN A 299 14.66 19.47 2.44
N GLN A 300 13.73 18.72 1.84
CA GLN A 300 13.90 17.30 1.57
C GLN A 300 13.16 16.85 0.30
N GLN A 301 13.60 15.73 -0.27
CA GLN A 301 13.01 15.04 -1.40
C GLN A 301 12.61 13.63 -0.98
N TYR A 302 11.68 13.02 -1.70
CA TYR A 302 11.15 11.70 -1.40
C TYR A 302 11.34 10.78 -2.60
N LEU A 303 12.06 9.70 -2.41
CA LEU A 303 12.33 8.67 -3.40
C LEU A 303 11.44 7.46 -3.12
N THR A 304 10.80 6.92 -4.16
CA THR A 304 10.09 5.64 -4.08
C THR A 304 10.56 4.74 -5.22
N MET A 305 10.94 3.51 -4.89
CA MET A 305 11.29 2.46 -5.85
C MET A 305 10.29 1.31 -5.69
N THR A 306 9.63 0.91 -6.77
CA THR A 306 8.61 -0.15 -6.74
C THR A 306 8.96 -1.26 -7.73
N TYR A 307 9.00 -2.49 -7.20
CA TYR A 307 9.20 -3.72 -7.96
C TYR A 307 7.90 -4.51 -8.01
N LEU A 308 7.51 -4.97 -9.21
CA LEU A 308 6.39 -5.88 -9.38
C LEU A 308 6.78 -7.31 -8.99
N LEU A 309 6.02 -7.89 -8.08
CA LEU A 309 6.17 -9.22 -7.50
C LEU A 309 4.97 -10.11 -7.85
N PRO A 310 5.08 -11.45 -7.71
CA PRO A 310 3.97 -12.36 -8.01
C PRO A 310 2.79 -12.17 -7.06
N PRO A 311 1.59 -12.67 -7.42
CA PRO A 311 0.44 -12.66 -6.51
C PRO A 311 0.70 -13.45 -5.22
N PRO A 312 -0.06 -13.19 -4.15
CA PRO A 312 0.05 -13.88 -2.86
C PRO A 312 -0.17 -15.39 -2.92
N ALA A 313 -0.83 -15.89 -3.96
CA ALA A 313 -0.95 -17.32 -4.22
C ALA A 313 0.37 -18.03 -4.53
N SER A 314 1.44 -17.28 -4.87
CA SER A 314 2.77 -17.83 -5.14
C SER A 314 3.34 -18.55 -3.91
N VAL A 315 4.03 -19.68 -4.17
CA VAL A 315 4.77 -20.42 -3.12
C VAL A 315 5.89 -19.59 -2.50
N ASP A 316 6.40 -18.60 -3.22
CA ASP A 316 7.49 -17.74 -2.76
C ASP A 316 7.01 -16.51 -1.98
N PHE A 317 5.69 -16.29 -1.82
CA PHE A 317 5.14 -15.09 -1.19
C PHE A 317 5.66 -14.88 0.24
N ALA A 318 5.67 -15.93 1.07
CA ALA A 318 6.23 -15.85 2.42
C ALA A 318 7.73 -15.50 2.40
N SER A 319 8.50 -16.09 1.49
CA SER A 319 9.92 -15.77 1.31
C SER A 319 10.15 -14.31 0.87
N LEU A 320 9.26 -13.74 0.05
CA LEU A 320 9.28 -12.33 -0.34
C LEU A 320 8.91 -11.40 0.83
N GLY A 321 8.02 -11.83 1.72
CA GLY A 321 7.73 -11.15 2.98
C GLY A 321 8.97 -11.01 3.85
N PHE A 322 9.65 -12.12 4.15
CA PHE A 322 10.91 -12.09 4.90
C PHE A 322 12.00 -11.31 4.17
N LEU A 323 12.12 -11.46 2.85
CA LEU A 323 13.05 -10.67 2.05
C LEU A 323 12.87 -9.17 2.31
N THR A 324 11.62 -8.71 2.24
CA THR A 324 11.25 -7.31 2.44
C THR A 324 11.57 -6.85 3.86
N GLU A 325 11.25 -7.69 4.85
CA GLU A 325 11.55 -7.42 6.26
C GLU A 325 13.04 -7.18 6.49
N PHE A 326 13.91 -8.11 6.03
CA PHE A 326 15.35 -7.99 6.16
C PHE A 326 15.94 -6.85 5.32
N LEU A 327 15.31 -6.52 4.19
CA LEU A 327 15.76 -5.44 3.33
C LEU A 327 15.54 -4.07 3.98
N GLY A 328 14.37 -3.82 4.57
CA GLY A 328 14.02 -2.47 5.04
C GLY A 328 12.85 -2.33 6.02
N SER A 329 12.21 -3.40 6.52
CA SER A 329 11.01 -3.27 7.39
C SER A 329 11.29 -3.49 8.88
N LYS A 330 12.55 -3.63 9.29
CA LYS A 330 12.94 -3.80 10.69
C LYS A 330 14.15 -2.94 11.05
N GLU A 331 14.36 -2.77 12.34
CA GLU A 331 15.56 -2.12 12.88
C GLU A 331 16.82 -2.91 12.48
N ASN A 332 17.88 -2.19 12.13
CA ASN A 332 19.13 -2.74 11.60
C ASN A 332 18.90 -3.59 10.34
N SER A 333 17.91 -3.24 9.52
CA SER A 333 17.74 -3.80 8.18
C SER A 333 18.94 -3.48 7.28
N ILE A 334 19.06 -4.20 6.16
CA ILE A 334 20.20 -4.06 5.24
C ILE A 334 20.33 -2.61 4.74
N LEU A 335 19.22 -1.98 4.34
CA LEU A 335 19.21 -0.62 3.85
C LEU A 335 19.51 0.39 4.96
N GLU A 336 18.92 0.22 6.15
CA GLU A 336 19.19 1.10 7.29
C GLU A 336 20.66 1.03 7.72
N MET A 337 21.24 -0.17 7.82
CA MET A 337 22.66 -0.32 8.14
C MET A 337 23.57 0.29 7.08
N LEU A 338 23.23 0.14 5.80
CA LEU A 338 24.00 0.72 4.70
C LEU A 338 24.05 2.25 4.80
N PHE A 339 22.90 2.88 4.99
CA PHE A 339 22.78 4.34 5.06
C PHE A 339 23.10 4.91 6.45
N ASN A 340 23.47 4.09 7.43
CA ASN A 340 24.02 4.54 8.72
C ASN A 340 25.55 4.45 8.80
N GLN A 341 26.21 3.94 7.75
CA GLN A 341 27.66 3.75 7.67
C GLN A 341 28.34 4.79 6.77
N GLU A 342 29.58 5.14 7.09
CA GLU A 342 30.43 5.95 6.21
C GLU A 342 30.74 5.19 4.90
N PRO A 343 30.72 5.85 3.73
CA PRO A 343 30.52 7.29 3.49
C PRO A 343 29.06 7.70 3.19
N TYR A 344 28.08 6.84 3.46
CA TYR A 344 26.68 7.00 3.01
C TYR A 344 25.74 7.64 4.05
N LYS A 345 26.26 7.88 5.27
CA LYS A 345 25.48 8.27 6.44
C LYS A 345 24.57 9.48 6.25
N ASP A 346 24.99 10.43 5.41
CA ASP A 346 24.27 11.70 5.20
C ASP A 346 23.45 11.71 3.89
N MET A 347 23.34 10.57 3.19
CA MET A 347 22.61 10.50 1.91
C MET A 347 21.09 10.33 2.09
N VAL A 348 20.65 9.69 3.18
CA VAL A 348 19.26 9.29 3.41
C VAL A 348 18.89 9.55 4.87
N ASN A 349 17.80 10.27 5.11
CA ASN A 349 17.31 10.56 6.47
C ASN A 349 16.53 9.37 7.04
N THR A 350 15.63 8.80 6.24
CA THR A 350 14.83 7.63 6.58
C THR A 350 14.70 6.74 5.36
N ILE A 351 14.68 5.43 5.56
CA ILE A 351 14.45 4.45 4.51
C ILE A 351 13.65 3.28 5.06
N SER A 352 12.69 2.80 4.29
CA SER A 352 11.90 1.62 4.63
C SER A 352 11.55 0.81 3.39
N ALA A 353 11.22 -0.47 3.61
CA ALA A 353 10.66 -1.33 2.59
C ALA A 353 9.30 -1.88 3.05
N SER A 354 8.36 -2.04 2.13
CA SER A 354 7.05 -2.65 2.37
C SER A 354 6.72 -3.67 1.27
N LEU A 355 5.94 -4.68 1.65
CA LEU A 355 5.32 -5.63 0.74
C LEU A 355 3.82 -5.37 0.72
N ASP A 356 3.34 -4.81 -0.38
CA ASP A 356 1.91 -4.64 -0.62
C ASP A 356 1.41 -5.73 -1.55
N PHE A 357 0.14 -6.12 -1.41
CA PHE A 357 -0.45 -7.18 -2.24
C PHE A 357 -1.95 -7.05 -2.36
N ASN A 358 -2.47 -7.58 -3.46
CA ASN A 358 -3.88 -7.84 -3.70
C ASN A 358 -4.03 -9.23 -4.35
N ARG A 359 -5.22 -9.53 -4.87
CA ARG A 359 -5.50 -10.83 -5.51
C ARG A 359 -4.63 -11.12 -6.75
N ASP A 360 -4.26 -10.10 -7.50
CA ASP A 360 -3.65 -10.23 -8.83
C ASP A 360 -2.12 -10.14 -8.82
N PHE A 361 -1.54 -9.39 -7.88
CA PHE A 361 -0.10 -9.17 -7.79
C PHE A 361 0.34 -8.72 -6.40
N SER A 362 1.66 -8.66 -6.20
CA SER A 362 2.28 -8.00 -5.05
C SER A 362 3.30 -6.96 -5.52
N THR A 363 3.73 -6.07 -4.65
CA THR A 363 4.80 -5.11 -4.92
C THR A 363 5.75 -4.99 -3.74
N LEU A 364 7.06 -4.97 -4.03
CA LEU A 364 8.06 -4.49 -3.07
C LEU A 364 8.23 -3.00 -3.32
N GLN A 365 7.88 -2.17 -2.34
CA GLN A 365 8.09 -0.74 -2.37
C GLN A 365 9.20 -0.36 -1.39
N ILE A 366 10.15 0.47 -1.84
CA ILE A 366 11.21 1.03 -1.01
C ILE A 366 11.03 2.53 -1.04
N SER A 367 10.87 3.14 0.13
CA SER A 367 10.62 4.57 0.29
C SER A 367 11.74 5.20 1.09
N ALA A 368 12.27 6.34 0.63
CA ALA A 368 13.36 7.04 1.28
C ALA A 368 13.17 8.56 1.30
N GLU A 369 13.47 9.20 2.43
CA GLU A 369 13.54 10.65 2.57
C GLU A 369 15.00 11.10 2.41
N LEU A 370 15.24 12.03 1.51
CA LEU A 370 16.58 12.46 1.10
C LEU A 370 16.80 13.96 1.37
N PRO A 371 17.96 14.38 1.88
CA PRO A 371 18.40 15.77 1.79
C PRO A 371 18.44 16.28 0.33
N LEU A 372 18.26 17.59 0.11
CA LEU A 372 18.20 18.17 -1.25
C LEU A 372 19.49 18.04 -2.06
N ASN A 373 20.63 17.99 -1.38
CA ASN A 373 21.96 17.91 -1.99
C ASN A 373 22.43 16.47 -2.20
N THR A 374 21.58 15.47 -1.90
CA THR A 374 21.90 14.07 -2.10
C THR A 374 22.04 13.73 -3.59
N ASP A 375 23.07 12.95 -3.91
CA ASP A 375 23.20 12.29 -5.21
C ASP A 375 22.16 11.15 -5.31
N VAL A 376 21.00 11.48 -5.88
CA VAL A 376 19.86 10.56 -6.02
C VAL A 376 20.22 9.34 -6.87
N ASP A 377 21.00 9.52 -7.94
CA ASP A 377 21.38 8.41 -8.81
C ASP A 377 22.24 7.41 -8.05
N ARG A 378 23.15 7.90 -7.19
CA ARG A 378 23.94 7.05 -6.30
C ARG A 378 23.08 6.33 -5.26
N VAL A 379 22.07 6.99 -4.67
CA VAL A 379 21.14 6.34 -3.73
C VAL A 379 20.38 5.20 -4.43
N VAL A 380 19.84 5.46 -5.62
CA VAL A 380 19.10 4.45 -6.40
C VAL A 380 20.01 3.28 -6.78
N GLU A 381 21.26 3.55 -7.17
CA GLU A 381 22.25 2.51 -7.45
C GLU A 381 22.51 1.63 -6.21
N LEU A 382 22.74 2.25 -5.05
CA LEU A 382 23.01 1.55 -3.79
C LEU A 382 21.82 0.68 -3.33
N ILE A 383 20.60 1.20 -3.43
CA ILE A 383 19.38 0.44 -3.14
C ILE A 383 19.25 -0.73 -4.12
N THR A 384 19.42 -0.48 -5.42
CA THR A 384 19.34 -1.53 -6.47
C THR A 384 20.37 -2.62 -6.23
N GLN A 385 21.61 -2.26 -5.90
CA GLN A 385 22.67 -3.22 -5.56
C GLN A 385 22.30 -4.04 -4.32
N SER A 386 21.72 -3.42 -3.30
CA SER A 386 21.28 -4.11 -2.09
C SER A 386 20.18 -5.13 -2.39
N VAL A 387 19.19 -4.74 -3.19
CA VAL A 387 18.13 -5.64 -3.68
C VAL A 387 18.71 -6.81 -4.48
N GLN A 388 19.61 -6.55 -5.43
CA GLN A 388 20.26 -7.58 -6.23
C GLN A 388 21.16 -8.51 -5.39
N ASN A 389 21.78 -7.99 -4.34
CA ASN A 389 22.64 -8.77 -3.46
C ASN A 389 21.85 -9.75 -2.58
N MET A 390 20.54 -9.56 -2.39
CA MET A 390 19.66 -10.56 -1.77
C MET A 390 19.62 -11.89 -2.55
N ALA A 391 19.88 -11.84 -3.86
CA ALA A 391 20.01 -13.03 -4.70
C ALA A 391 21.36 -13.75 -4.51
N LYS A 392 22.36 -13.10 -3.90
CA LYS A 392 23.72 -13.65 -3.74
C LYS A 392 23.98 -14.06 -2.30
N ASN A 393 23.59 -13.22 -1.35
CA ASN A 393 23.88 -13.36 0.07
C ASN A 393 22.71 -14.03 0.77
N ALA A 394 22.99 -15.11 1.50
CA ALA A 394 21.99 -15.77 2.32
C ALA A 394 21.82 -15.05 3.65
N ILE A 395 20.57 -14.81 4.06
CA ILE A 395 20.27 -14.37 5.42
C ILE A 395 20.53 -15.54 6.38
N PRO A 396 21.24 -15.32 7.51
CA PRO A 396 21.51 -16.38 8.48
C PRO A 396 20.24 -17.01 9.05
N ALA A 397 20.22 -18.34 9.21
CA ALA A 397 19.05 -19.07 9.68
C ALA A 397 18.57 -18.62 11.07
N ASN A 398 19.50 -18.27 11.97
CA ASN A 398 19.18 -17.77 13.30
C ASN A 398 18.46 -16.41 13.28
N GLU A 399 18.74 -15.57 12.28
CA GLU A 399 18.03 -14.31 12.12
C GLU A 399 16.60 -14.55 11.64
N ILE A 400 16.39 -15.51 10.73
CA ILE A 400 15.05 -15.90 10.26
C ILE A 400 14.23 -16.48 11.42
N SER A 401 14.81 -17.37 12.23
CA SER A 401 14.15 -17.90 13.44
C SER A 401 13.73 -16.77 14.39
N SER A 402 14.59 -15.76 14.57
CA SER A 402 14.27 -14.61 15.44
C SER A 402 13.13 -13.77 14.88
N ALA A 403 13.12 -13.52 13.56
CA ALA A 403 12.04 -12.81 12.88
C ALA A 403 10.71 -13.59 12.94
N LEU A 404 10.73 -14.92 12.77
CA LEU A 404 9.55 -15.77 12.93
C LEU A 404 8.93 -15.66 14.33
N ILE A 405 9.76 -15.71 15.38
CA ILE A 405 9.30 -15.55 16.76
C ILE A 405 8.69 -14.15 16.96
N ALA A 406 9.29 -13.11 16.38
CA ALA A 406 8.77 -11.75 16.46
C ALA A 406 7.41 -11.63 15.75
N GLN A 407 7.25 -12.19 14.55
CA GLN A 407 5.98 -12.22 13.82
C GLN A 407 4.91 -12.98 14.61
N GLN A 408 5.19 -14.18 15.14
CA GLN A 408 4.25 -14.93 15.98
C GLN A 408 3.82 -14.14 17.22
N THR A 409 4.76 -13.44 17.85
CA THR A 409 4.47 -12.59 19.02
C THR A 409 3.56 -11.43 18.63
N GLN A 410 3.84 -10.77 17.50
CA GLN A 410 3.01 -9.68 16.98
C GLN A 410 1.60 -10.14 16.62
N GLU A 411 1.44 -11.35 16.09
CA GLU A 411 0.12 -11.95 15.83
C GLU A 411 -0.70 -12.14 17.11
N ILE A 412 -0.06 -12.61 18.19
CA ILE A 412 -0.71 -12.77 19.49
C ILE A 412 -1.15 -11.39 20.03
N TYR A 413 -0.29 -10.37 19.95
CA TYR A 413 -0.68 -9.01 20.37
C TYR A 413 -1.82 -8.43 19.53
N LEU A 414 -1.82 -8.70 18.23
CA LEU A 414 -2.89 -8.23 17.35
C LEU A 414 -4.23 -8.90 17.71
N LEU A 415 -4.23 -10.17 18.09
CA LEU A 415 -5.44 -10.90 18.55
C LEU A 415 -6.06 -10.32 19.82
N GLU A 416 -5.29 -9.64 20.67
CA GLU A 416 -5.82 -8.93 21.84
C GLU A 416 -6.66 -7.70 21.42
N GLN A 417 -6.42 -7.18 20.21
CA GLN A 417 -7.15 -6.07 19.60
C GLN A 417 -8.19 -6.57 18.59
N LEU A 418 -9.27 -7.18 19.09
CA LEU A 418 -10.26 -7.95 18.32
C LEU A 418 -10.65 -7.35 16.95
N HIS A 419 -11.07 -6.07 16.90
CA HIS A 419 -11.50 -5.43 15.65
C HIS A 419 -10.32 -5.06 14.73
N TYR A 420 -9.16 -4.72 15.30
CA TYR A 420 -7.94 -4.47 14.52
C TYR A 420 -7.39 -5.75 13.89
N TYR A 421 -7.46 -6.89 14.58
CA TYR A 421 -7.10 -8.18 14.01
C TYR A 421 -7.90 -8.44 12.73
N ALA A 422 -9.23 -8.39 12.82
CA ALA A 422 -10.08 -8.65 11.67
C ALA A 422 -9.85 -7.65 10.53
N MET A 423 -9.70 -6.35 10.84
CA MET A 423 -9.31 -5.33 9.87
C MET A 423 -7.99 -5.69 9.16
N MET A 424 -6.92 -6.02 9.90
CA MET A 424 -5.63 -6.35 9.29
C MET A 424 -5.66 -7.65 8.49
N LYS A 425 -6.53 -8.61 8.86
CA LYS A 425 -6.73 -9.86 8.11
C LYS A 425 -7.64 -9.73 6.89
N SER A 426 -8.34 -8.61 6.76
CA SER A 426 -9.27 -8.37 5.65
C SER A 426 -8.57 -8.41 4.29
N ASN A 427 -7.36 -7.86 4.17
CA ASN A 427 -6.62 -7.91 2.91
C ASN A 427 -6.25 -9.35 2.48
N TYR A 428 -5.93 -10.23 3.43
CA TYR A 428 -5.67 -11.65 3.15
C TYR A 428 -6.93 -12.35 2.65
N LEU A 429 -8.07 -12.11 3.28
CA LEU A 429 -9.35 -12.69 2.87
C LEU A 429 -9.79 -12.24 1.48
N VAL A 430 -9.58 -10.97 1.15
CA VAL A 430 -9.93 -10.42 -0.17
C VAL A 430 -8.96 -10.93 -1.24
N ALA A 431 -7.67 -11.06 -0.91
CA ALA A 431 -6.66 -11.51 -1.86
C ALA A 431 -6.73 -13.03 -2.17
N GLY A 432 -7.02 -13.87 -1.17
CA GLY A 432 -6.93 -15.33 -1.33
C GLY A 432 -7.94 -16.16 -0.53
N GLY A 433 -8.92 -15.52 0.11
CA GLY A 433 -9.92 -16.19 0.95
C GLY A 433 -9.36 -16.74 2.26
N TYR A 434 -10.22 -17.42 3.02
CA TYR A 434 -9.83 -18.03 4.29
C TYR A 434 -8.65 -19.02 4.19
N PRO A 435 -8.52 -19.88 3.14
CA PRO A 435 -7.37 -20.76 3.03
C PRO A 435 -6.03 -20.01 2.99
N PHE A 436 -5.98 -18.85 2.32
CA PHE A 436 -4.77 -18.04 2.30
C PHE A 436 -4.46 -17.44 3.68
N LEU A 437 -5.48 -16.97 4.40
CA LEU A 437 -5.35 -16.49 5.78
C LEU A 437 -5.00 -17.59 6.78
N LEU A 438 -5.41 -18.84 6.55
CA LEU A 438 -5.08 -19.97 7.41
C LEU A 438 -3.61 -20.37 7.22
N ASP A 439 -3.18 -20.48 5.96
CA ASP A 439 -1.89 -21.08 5.61
C ASP A 439 -0.69 -20.11 5.71
N TYR A 440 -0.90 -18.79 5.77
CA TYR A 440 0.22 -17.83 5.63
C TYR A 440 1.33 -18.02 6.69
N MET A 441 0.97 -18.36 7.93
CA MET A 441 1.96 -18.60 8.99
C MET A 441 2.62 -19.97 8.90
N ASP A 442 1.89 -20.99 8.47
CA ASP A 442 2.49 -22.30 8.16
C ASP A 442 3.49 -22.18 7.01
N LYS A 443 3.21 -21.33 6.02
CA LYS A 443 4.16 -20.99 4.94
C LYS A 443 5.33 -20.16 5.47
N ALA A 444 5.10 -19.22 6.39
CA ALA A 444 6.16 -18.46 7.04
C ALA A 444 7.15 -19.38 7.79
N LEU A 445 6.64 -20.35 8.56
CA LEU A 445 7.45 -21.33 9.30
C LEU A 445 8.33 -22.21 8.40
N GLN A 446 7.99 -22.33 7.11
CA GLN A 446 8.77 -23.09 6.12
C GLN A 446 9.85 -22.24 5.43
N VAL A 447 9.94 -20.94 5.73
CA VAL A 447 10.93 -20.06 5.12
C VAL A 447 12.33 -20.41 5.58
N THR A 448 13.21 -20.62 4.61
CA THR A 448 14.64 -20.93 4.81
C THR A 448 15.54 -19.88 4.14
N PRO A 449 16.83 -19.78 4.53
CA PRO A 449 17.79 -18.93 3.82
C PRO A 449 17.83 -19.18 2.31
N LEU A 450 17.71 -20.45 1.91
CA LEU A 450 17.71 -20.84 0.50
C LEU A 450 16.44 -20.36 -0.22
N SER A 451 15.27 -20.43 0.42
CA SER A 451 14.01 -19.98 -0.17
C SER A 451 14.00 -18.47 -0.44
N ILE A 452 14.50 -17.67 0.51
CA ILE A 452 14.60 -16.21 0.33
C ILE A 452 15.55 -15.87 -0.81
N ARG A 453 16.72 -16.51 -0.86
CA ARG A 453 17.67 -16.31 -1.95
C ARG A 453 17.08 -16.70 -3.30
N LYS A 454 16.37 -17.83 -3.39
CA LYS A 454 15.70 -18.27 -4.63
C LYS A 454 14.62 -17.28 -5.07
N ALA A 455 13.82 -16.77 -4.14
CA ALA A 455 12.82 -15.74 -4.43
C ALA A 455 13.49 -14.46 -4.96
N ALA A 456 14.58 -14.01 -4.34
CA ALA A 456 15.37 -12.88 -4.82
C ALA A 456 15.96 -13.12 -6.22
N GLU A 457 16.53 -14.31 -6.47
CA GLU A 457 17.08 -14.73 -7.77
C GLU A 457 16.00 -14.71 -8.87
N HIS A 458 14.78 -15.15 -8.53
CA HIS A 458 13.70 -15.28 -9.50
C HIS A 458 12.99 -13.96 -9.80
N TYR A 459 12.72 -13.15 -8.76
CA TYR A 459 11.86 -11.97 -8.89
C TYR A 459 12.59 -10.65 -8.83
N LEU A 460 13.86 -10.55 -8.44
CA LEU A 460 14.51 -9.26 -8.19
C LEU A 460 15.86 -9.08 -8.88
N ARG A 461 16.61 -10.17 -9.15
CA ARG A 461 17.98 -10.11 -9.71
C ARG A 461 18.09 -9.24 -10.97
N ASP A 462 17.18 -9.46 -11.92
CA ASP A 462 17.21 -8.82 -13.25
C ASP A 462 16.01 -7.88 -13.45
N ARG A 463 15.32 -7.48 -12.37
CA ARG A 463 14.14 -6.59 -12.47
C ARG A 463 14.53 -5.13 -12.41
N ILE A 464 13.88 -4.35 -13.25
CA ILE A 464 13.98 -2.89 -13.29
C ILE A 464 12.84 -2.34 -12.41
N PRO A 465 13.15 -1.58 -11.34
CA PRO A 465 12.11 -0.91 -10.58
C PRO A 465 11.56 0.28 -11.36
N MET A 466 10.30 0.61 -11.08
CA MET A 466 9.77 1.96 -11.34
C MET A 466 10.29 2.87 -10.23
N VAL A 467 10.86 4.02 -10.59
CA VAL A 467 11.44 4.96 -9.63
C VAL A 467 10.77 6.31 -9.77
N THR A 468 10.21 6.83 -8.67
CA THR A 468 9.70 8.20 -8.58
C THR A 468 10.51 9.02 -7.59
N LEU A 469 10.71 10.30 -7.88
CA LEU A 469 11.28 11.28 -6.96
C LEU A 469 10.40 12.52 -6.89
N MET A 470 9.91 12.85 -5.70
CA MET A 470 9.17 14.07 -5.44
C MET A 470 10.05 15.07 -4.70
N SER A 471 10.28 16.23 -5.31
CA SER A 471 11.10 17.31 -4.77
C SER A 471 10.23 18.44 -4.20
N PRO A 472 10.79 19.40 -3.44
CA PRO A 472 10.05 20.59 -3.03
C PRO A 472 9.42 21.33 -4.21
N PRO A 473 8.39 22.16 -3.94
CA PRO A 473 7.82 23.03 -4.95
C PRO A 473 8.91 23.84 -5.65
N LEU A 474 8.79 24.01 -6.97
CA LEU A 474 9.69 24.89 -7.72
C LEU A 474 9.56 26.31 -7.14
N GLN A 475 10.69 26.87 -6.68
CA GLN A 475 10.75 28.29 -6.37
C GLN A 475 10.62 29.03 -7.70
N ILE A 476 9.42 29.51 -8.01
CA ILE A 476 9.20 30.39 -9.16
C ILE A 476 9.97 31.68 -8.85
N PRO A 477 11.05 32.01 -9.59
CA PRO A 477 11.73 33.28 -9.39
C PRO A 477 10.73 34.39 -9.63
N ASP A 478 10.74 35.41 -8.77
CA ASP A 478 9.92 36.59 -8.94
C ASP A 478 10.19 37.18 -10.33
N ILE A 479 9.28 36.94 -11.29
CA ILE A 479 9.48 37.21 -12.73
C ILE A 479 9.65 38.73 -12.97
N THR A 480 9.40 39.55 -11.96
CA THR A 480 9.65 40.99 -11.95
C THR A 480 11.13 41.38 -11.94
N LYS A 481 12.09 40.48 -11.68
CA LYS A 481 13.53 40.85 -11.54
C LYS A 481 14.54 40.11 -12.41
N ALA A 482 14.15 39.12 -13.20
CA ALA A 482 15.09 38.40 -14.08
C ALA A 482 14.97 38.85 -15.55
N GLN A 483 15.72 39.88 -15.94
CA GLN A 483 16.06 40.10 -17.34
C GLN A 483 16.99 38.96 -17.80
N SER A 484 16.42 37.89 -18.36
CA SER A 484 17.23 36.86 -19.03
C SER A 484 17.64 37.33 -20.42
N LEU A 485 18.94 37.22 -20.72
CA LEU A 485 19.63 37.47 -22.00
C LEU A 485 19.20 36.57 -23.18
N ASN A 486 18.02 35.96 -23.13
CA ASN A 486 17.50 35.12 -24.21
C ASN A 486 16.71 35.99 -25.20
N GLN A 487 16.96 35.84 -26.51
CA GLN A 487 16.14 36.47 -27.53
C GLN A 487 14.80 35.73 -27.61
N TYR A 488 13.79 36.32 -27.00
CA TYR A 488 12.40 35.91 -27.19
C TYR A 488 11.80 36.78 -28.29
N HIS A 489 11.14 36.15 -29.25
CA HIS A 489 10.24 36.86 -30.14
C HIS A 489 8.82 36.69 -29.61
N ARG A 490 8.18 37.80 -29.23
CA ARG A 490 6.79 37.80 -28.79
C ARG A 490 5.97 38.65 -29.74
N GLU A 491 4.92 38.06 -30.28
CA GLU A 491 3.97 38.73 -31.16
C GLU A 491 2.55 38.35 -30.76
N THR A 492 1.64 39.32 -30.86
CA THR A 492 0.20 39.03 -30.80
C THR A 492 -0.30 38.98 -32.24
N LEU A 493 -0.72 37.80 -32.66
CA LEU A 493 -1.26 37.58 -34.00
C LEU A 493 -2.58 38.34 -34.17
N VAL A 494 -3.00 38.54 -35.42
CA VAL A 494 -4.25 39.25 -35.77
C VAL A 494 -5.49 38.61 -35.13
N ASN A 495 -5.46 37.31 -34.83
CA ASN A 495 -6.53 36.60 -34.14
C ASN A 495 -6.50 36.73 -32.60
N GLY A 496 -5.60 37.54 -32.05
CA GLY A 496 -5.44 37.76 -30.62
C GLY A 496 -4.58 36.72 -29.88
N LEU A 497 -4.13 35.66 -30.55
CA LEU A 497 -3.21 34.68 -29.94
C LEU A 497 -1.86 35.33 -29.67
N THR A 498 -1.40 35.26 -28.43
CA THR A 498 -0.04 35.67 -28.08
C THR A 498 0.91 34.50 -28.32
N VAL A 499 1.85 34.67 -29.24
CA VAL A 499 2.90 33.70 -29.52
C VAL A 499 4.19 34.20 -28.89
N ALA A 500 4.87 33.33 -28.16
CA ALA A 500 6.21 33.57 -27.65
C ALA A 500 7.13 32.46 -28.16
N VAL A 501 8.10 32.82 -28.99
CA VAL A 501 9.09 31.91 -29.56
C VAL A 501 10.42 32.12 -28.84
N LYS A 502 11.01 31.01 -28.41
CA LYS A 502 12.37 30.96 -27.89
C LYS A 502 13.21 30.10 -28.83
N GLU A 503 14.23 30.69 -29.43
CA GLU A 503 15.20 29.91 -30.20
C GLU A 503 16.14 29.14 -29.26
N ASN A 504 16.33 27.85 -29.51
CA ASN A 504 17.32 27.02 -28.84
C ASN A 504 18.14 26.27 -29.90
N LYS A 505 19.33 26.78 -30.21
CA LYS A 505 20.19 26.25 -31.28
C LYS A 505 20.83 24.89 -30.95
N ASP A 506 20.78 24.49 -29.68
CA ASP A 506 21.34 23.22 -29.20
C ASP A 506 20.29 22.08 -29.20
N SER A 507 19.02 22.41 -29.46
CA SER A 507 17.94 21.44 -29.52
C SER A 507 17.64 21.03 -30.97
N ARG A 508 17.53 19.73 -31.22
CA ARG A 508 16.97 19.19 -32.48
C ARG A 508 15.48 18.94 -32.43
N VAL A 509 14.86 19.17 -31.27
CA VAL A 509 13.44 18.97 -31.00
C VAL A 509 12.73 20.31 -30.86
N THR A 510 11.47 20.38 -31.31
CA THR A 510 10.62 21.56 -31.20
C THR A 510 9.51 21.33 -30.18
N GLY A 511 9.39 22.24 -29.22
CA GLY A 511 8.30 22.25 -28.25
C GLY A 511 7.24 23.27 -28.65
N ILE A 512 5.97 22.88 -28.73
CA ILE A 512 4.85 23.80 -28.87
C ILE A 512 3.98 23.71 -27.63
N HIS A 513 3.70 24.85 -27.02
CA HIS A 513 2.88 24.94 -25.82
C HIS A 513 1.69 25.86 -26.09
N LEU A 514 0.48 25.34 -25.94
CA LEU A 514 -0.75 26.11 -26.01
C LEU A 514 -1.29 26.29 -24.59
N LEU A 515 -1.41 27.55 -24.18
CA LEU A 515 -1.93 27.92 -22.88
C LEU A 515 -3.27 28.63 -23.05
N ALA A 516 -4.33 28.04 -22.47
CA ALA A 516 -5.59 28.72 -22.26
C ALA A 516 -5.64 29.27 -20.83
N LYS A 517 -5.94 30.58 -20.73
CA LYS A 517 -6.11 31.27 -19.44
C LYS A 517 -7.51 31.03 -18.90
N GLU A 518 -7.66 31.19 -17.59
CA GLU A 518 -8.96 31.22 -16.90
C GLU A 518 -9.77 29.91 -17.04
N ARG A 519 -9.10 28.76 -17.13
CA ARG A 519 -9.70 27.42 -17.34
C ARG A 519 -11.04 27.18 -16.63
N GLY A 520 -10.99 26.80 -15.35
CA GLY A 520 -12.17 26.54 -14.53
C GLY A 520 -12.75 27.83 -13.93
N LEU A 521 -12.03 28.94 -14.04
CA LEU A 521 -12.45 30.25 -13.54
C LEU A 521 -13.47 30.93 -14.47
N SER A 522 -13.42 30.64 -15.77
CA SER A 522 -14.41 31.11 -16.76
C SER A 522 -15.64 30.19 -16.84
N GLU A 523 -15.59 29.02 -16.20
CA GLU A 523 -16.74 28.15 -16.11
C GLU A 523 -17.77 28.78 -15.15
N GLY A 524 -18.95 29.11 -15.68
CA GLY A 524 -20.10 29.44 -14.83
C GLY A 524 -20.48 28.22 -13.98
N LYS A 525 -21.21 28.43 -12.87
CA LYS A 525 -21.63 27.34 -11.97
C LYS A 525 -22.36 26.20 -12.71
N ASP A 526 -23.08 26.53 -13.78
CA ASP A 526 -23.85 25.59 -14.61
C ASP A 526 -22.97 24.82 -15.63
N ALA A 527 -21.69 25.18 -15.73
CA ALA A 527 -20.72 24.68 -16.70
C ALA A 527 -19.40 24.20 -16.04
N TRP A 528 -19.39 24.02 -14.71
CA TRP A 528 -18.21 23.55 -13.99
C TRP A 528 -17.80 22.14 -14.43
N GLY A 529 -16.50 21.96 -14.67
CA GLY A 529 -15.91 20.73 -15.21
C GLY A 529 -15.97 20.60 -16.74
N MET A 530 -16.64 21.50 -17.47
CA MET A 530 -16.72 21.41 -18.93
C MET A 530 -15.34 21.52 -19.59
N THR A 531 -14.42 22.32 -19.04
CA THR A 531 -13.08 22.49 -19.62
C THR A 531 -12.21 21.26 -19.37
N GLU A 532 -12.39 20.56 -18.25
CA GLU A 532 -11.76 19.25 -17.98
C GLU A 532 -12.28 18.20 -18.97
N ILE A 533 -13.61 18.14 -19.18
CA ILE A 533 -14.21 17.23 -20.16
C ILE A 533 -13.70 17.54 -21.56
N LEU A 534 -13.67 18.83 -21.96
CA LEU A 534 -13.16 19.26 -23.26
C LEU A 534 -11.70 18.84 -23.47
N GLN A 535 -10.86 18.97 -22.45
CA GLN A 535 -9.46 18.56 -22.49
C GLN A 535 -9.29 17.04 -22.64
N ARG A 536 -10.08 16.25 -21.91
CA ARG A 536 -10.07 14.78 -22.04
C ARG A 536 -10.62 14.32 -23.39
N MET A 537 -11.69 14.96 -23.85
CA MET A 537 -12.28 14.69 -25.16
C MET A 537 -11.34 15.02 -26.32
N LEU A 538 -10.39 15.94 -26.15
CA LEU A 538 -9.37 16.18 -27.18
C LEU A 538 -8.45 14.97 -27.36
N LEU A 539 -8.11 14.27 -26.28
CA LEU A 539 -7.26 13.08 -26.31
C LEU A 539 -8.03 11.82 -26.74
N GLU A 540 -9.26 11.65 -26.24
CA GLU A 540 -10.06 10.44 -26.48
C GLU A 540 -10.99 10.54 -27.70
N GLY A 541 -11.55 11.72 -27.94
CA GLY A 541 -12.54 12.01 -28.98
C GLY A 541 -11.97 12.61 -30.27
N GLY A 542 -10.74 13.13 -30.23
CA GLY A 542 -10.05 13.69 -31.40
C GLY A 542 -10.59 15.05 -31.85
N THR A 543 -10.49 15.33 -33.14
CA THR A 543 -11.03 16.57 -33.77
C THR A 543 -11.93 16.22 -34.95
N ASP A 544 -12.69 17.20 -35.45
CA ASP A 544 -13.53 17.02 -36.66
C ASP A 544 -12.76 16.48 -37.88
N ARG A 545 -11.45 16.76 -37.97
CA ARG A 545 -10.60 16.28 -39.07
C ARG A 545 -9.90 14.96 -38.75
N HIS A 546 -9.70 14.68 -37.46
CA HIS A 546 -8.99 13.50 -36.97
C HIS A 546 -9.78 12.89 -35.79
N PRO A 547 -10.89 12.20 -36.06
CA PRO A 547 -11.82 11.74 -35.03
C PRO A 547 -11.25 10.56 -34.22
N GLY A 548 -11.61 10.50 -32.94
CA GLY A 548 -11.17 9.48 -32.00
C GLY A 548 -9.64 9.41 -31.90
N LYS A 549 -9.09 8.20 -32.01
CA LYS A 549 -7.64 7.95 -31.89
C LYS A 549 -6.82 8.39 -33.12
N ALA A 550 -7.46 8.81 -34.22
CA ALA A 550 -6.75 9.20 -35.44
C ALA A 550 -5.81 10.39 -35.22
N LEU A 551 -6.20 11.33 -34.35
CA LEU A 551 -5.36 12.48 -33.99
C LEU A 551 -4.04 12.04 -33.35
N TYR A 552 -4.12 11.13 -32.38
CA TYR A 552 -2.96 10.63 -31.64
C TYR A 552 -2.02 9.82 -32.55
N GLN A 553 -2.58 8.95 -33.41
CA GLN A 553 -1.81 8.17 -34.38
C GLN A 553 -1.05 9.04 -35.39
N GLU A 554 -1.63 10.18 -35.78
CA GLU A 554 -0.98 11.10 -36.70
C GLU A 554 0.20 11.81 -36.07
N PHE A 555 0.09 12.22 -34.80
CA PHE A 555 1.24 12.75 -34.03
C PHE A 555 2.34 11.68 -33.88
N GLU A 556 2.00 10.44 -33.50
CA GLU A 556 3.00 9.36 -33.42
C GLU A 556 3.69 9.09 -34.76
N SER A 557 2.95 9.18 -35.88
CA SER A 557 3.50 8.92 -37.22
C SER A 557 4.62 9.88 -37.63
N ILE A 558 4.65 11.08 -37.04
CA ILE A 558 5.68 12.10 -37.28
C ILE A 558 6.70 12.18 -36.14
N GLY A 559 6.65 11.26 -35.17
CA GLY A 559 7.53 11.25 -33.99
C GLY A 559 7.13 12.26 -32.91
N ALA A 560 5.92 12.81 -33.00
CA ALA A 560 5.40 13.80 -32.07
C ALA A 560 4.55 13.17 -30.96
N GLU A 561 4.56 13.80 -29.79
CA GLU A 561 3.67 13.46 -28.68
C GLU A 561 2.77 14.65 -28.32
N LEU A 562 1.46 14.41 -28.16
CA LEU A 562 0.49 15.41 -27.68
C LEU A 562 0.11 15.08 -26.23
N LYS A 563 0.30 16.05 -25.33
CA LYS A 563 -0.13 15.94 -23.92
C LYS A 563 -1.01 17.10 -23.52
N VAL A 564 -1.90 16.84 -22.57
CA VAL A 564 -2.75 17.86 -21.95
C VAL A 564 -2.49 17.84 -20.45
N HIS A 565 -2.23 19.01 -19.88
CA HIS A 565 -2.00 19.22 -18.46
C HIS A 565 -2.88 20.37 -17.95
N ASP A 566 -3.04 20.44 -16.63
CA ASP A 566 -3.77 21.49 -15.94
C ASP A 566 -2.84 22.57 -15.38
N ASN A 567 -1.58 22.27 -15.06
CA ASN A 567 -0.65 23.24 -14.51
C ASN A 567 0.54 23.55 -15.45
N PRO A 568 0.65 24.76 -16.03
CA PRO A 568 1.75 25.11 -16.94
C PRO A 568 3.09 25.28 -16.23
N TYR A 569 3.11 25.37 -14.89
CA TYR A 569 4.33 25.45 -14.11
C TYR A 569 4.93 24.08 -13.81
N ILE A 570 4.21 22.98 -14.11
CA ILE A 570 4.68 21.61 -13.88
C ILE A 570 4.47 20.79 -15.18
N PRO A 571 5.30 21.01 -16.21
CA PRO A 571 5.07 20.49 -17.58
C PRO A 571 5.30 18.98 -17.75
N PHE A 572 5.52 18.25 -16.66
CA PHE A 572 5.71 16.78 -16.63
C PHE A 572 4.69 16.07 -15.74
N ASP A 573 3.65 16.78 -15.31
CA ASP A 573 2.70 16.29 -14.33
C ASP A 573 1.36 15.93 -14.96
N ASP A 574 0.88 14.74 -14.66
CA ASP A 574 -0.42 14.25 -15.08
C ASP A 574 -1.40 14.43 -13.90
N TYR A 575 -2.10 15.57 -13.95
CA TYR A 575 -3.28 15.96 -13.15
C TYR A 575 -3.06 16.47 -11.72
N TYR A 576 -2.89 17.79 -11.59
CA TYR A 576 -3.21 18.56 -10.40
C TYR A 576 -4.26 19.62 -10.71
N HIS A 577 -5.50 19.41 -10.23
CA HIS A 577 -6.70 20.23 -10.47
C HIS A 577 -6.57 21.73 -10.11
N THR A 578 -5.75 22.48 -10.84
CA THR A 578 -5.71 23.93 -10.74
C THR A 578 -6.81 24.50 -11.64
N PRO A 579 -7.69 25.36 -11.10
CA PRO A 579 -8.72 26.01 -11.89
C PRO A 579 -8.16 27.10 -12.80
N GLN A 580 -6.87 27.45 -12.68
CA GLN A 580 -6.31 28.67 -13.26
C GLN A 580 -5.89 28.52 -14.73
N PHE A 581 -5.44 27.35 -15.16
CA PHE A 581 -4.78 27.17 -16.46
C PHE A 581 -5.15 25.84 -17.12
N ALA A 582 -5.16 25.83 -18.45
CA ALA A 582 -5.23 24.64 -19.29
C ALA A 582 -4.01 24.66 -20.22
N TYR A 583 -3.25 23.57 -20.26
CA TYR A 583 -1.97 23.50 -20.96
C TYR A 583 -1.96 22.30 -21.91
N ILE A 584 -1.55 22.52 -23.15
CA ILE A 584 -1.34 21.46 -24.14
C ILE A 584 0.12 21.55 -24.58
N SER A 585 0.87 20.46 -24.46
CA SER A 585 2.24 20.39 -24.94
C SER A 585 2.37 19.43 -26.12
N LYS A 586 3.15 19.86 -27.10
CA LYS A 586 3.61 19.04 -28.21
C LYS A 586 5.13 18.96 -28.17
N LYS A 587 5.69 17.77 -28.27
CA LYS A 587 7.13 17.55 -28.40
C LYS A 587 7.41 16.84 -29.72
N ASP A 588 8.05 17.52 -30.67
CA ASP A 588 8.56 16.99 -31.95
C ASP A 588 10.06 16.71 -31.86
#